data_AF-A0A3Q9EXS2-F1
#
_entry.id   AF-A0A3Q9EXS2-F1
#
_cell.length_a   1.000
_cell.length_b   1.000
_cell.length_c   1.000
_cell.angle_alpha   90.00
_cell.angle_beta   90.00
_cell.angle_gamma   90.00
#
_symmetry.space_group_name_H-M   'P 1'
#
loop_
_entity.id
_entity.type
_entity.pdbx_description
1 polymer ?
#
loop_
_entity_poly.entity_id
_entity_poly.type
_entity_poly.pdbx_seq_one_letter_code
_entity_poly.pdbx_strand_id
1 'polypeptide(L)'
;MPYPSPPRSPSGPRRRTLLVSAAGAALLVGCSSGSEDSDGATSGSPSLTERARARAARESEGMVERYDALLAAHPVLAGLVGPLRAEAVRHAEAFGGGSSGTAGTSGPSAGSSTTSGAPRDGKASPSASPSAAVPANEKDALAELAAAERALADRRAKALLDVPGELARLLASVAAAGAAHAYLLTEGAK
;
A
#
# COMPACT_ATOMS: atom_id res chain seq x y z
N MET A 1 31.33 34.42 38.81
CA MET A 1 30.25 35.40 38.65
C MET A 1 29.17 34.80 37.77
N PRO A 2 28.05 34.31 38.32
CA PRO A 2 26.95 33.76 37.52
C PRO A 2 26.02 34.88 37.05
N TYR A 3 25.68 34.86 35.76
CA TYR A 3 24.68 35.76 35.16
C TYR A 3 23.26 35.39 35.65
N PRO A 4 22.40 36.38 35.97
CA PRO A 4 21.01 36.12 36.30
C PRO A 4 20.15 35.89 35.03
N SER A 5 19.28 34.88 35.09
CA SER A 5 18.27 34.57 34.07
C SER A 5 17.20 35.66 33.96
N PRO A 6 16.70 36.01 32.76
CA PRO A 6 15.60 36.96 32.61
C PRO A 6 14.22 36.35 32.99
N PRO A 7 13.27 37.18 33.47
CA PRO A 7 11.95 36.73 33.92
C PRO A 7 11.00 36.39 32.77
N ARG A 8 10.10 35.42 33.01
CA ARG A 8 8.97 35.08 32.14
C ARG A 8 7.87 36.14 32.28
N SER A 9 7.44 36.75 31.18
CA SER A 9 6.29 37.65 31.18
C SER A 9 4.95 36.90 31.22
N PRO A 10 3.93 37.47 31.89
CA PRO A 10 2.64 36.82 32.15
C PRO A 10 1.62 36.94 31.01
N SER A 11 0.63 36.05 31.08
CA SER A 11 -0.60 35.92 30.29
C SER A 11 -1.35 37.24 30.03
N GLY A 12 -1.66 37.51 28.76
CA GLY A 12 -2.58 38.57 28.30
C GLY A 12 -4.03 38.09 28.09
N PRO A 13 -5.00 39.01 27.87
CA PRO A 13 -6.37 38.90 28.38
C PRO A 13 -7.43 38.26 27.46
N ARG A 14 -8.38 37.54 28.08
CA ARG A 14 -9.69 37.18 27.49
C ARG A 14 -10.72 38.29 27.73
N ARG A 15 -11.48 38.65 26.69
CA ARG A 15 -12.92 39.04 26.65
C ARG A 15 -13.24 39.48 25.20
N ARG A 16 -13.98 38.68 24.40
CA ARG A 16 -15.39 38.93 24.02
C ARG A 16 -15.60 40.42 23.68
N THR A 17 -15.80 40.83 22.42
CA THR A 17 -17.09 40.66 21.71
C THR A 17 -17.02 40.89 20.20
N LEU A 18 -17.80 40.07 19.48
CA LEU A 18 -18.66 40.36 18.31
C LEU A 18 -18.03 40.76 16.97
N LEU A 19 -17.96 39.77 16.07
CA LEU A 19 -18.37 39.96 14.68
C LEU A 19 -19.45 38.93 14.33
N VAL A 20 -20.68 39.43 14.25
CA VAL A 20 -21.85 38.79 13.64
C VAL A 20 -21.84 39.19 12.15
N SER A 21 -21.80 38.18 11.27
CA SER A 21 -22.27 38.20 9.87
C SER A 21 -22.24 36.73 9.40
N ALA A 22 -23.37 36.03 9.46
CA ALA A 22 -24.36 35.88 8.39
C ALA A 22 -23.95 34.79 7.35
N ALA A 23 -24.50 33.59 7.57
CA ALA A 23 -24.88 32.54 6.62
C ALA A 23 -23.90 32.13 5.49
N GLY A 24 -23.39 30.90 5.58
CA GLY A 24 -22.82 30.14 4.46
C GLY A 24 -22.56 28.70 4.86
N ALA A 25 -23.41 27.79 4.39
CA ALA A 25 -23.38 26.37 4.71
C ALA A 25 -22.24 25.62 3.99
N ALA A 26 -21.71 24.60 4.68
CA ALA A 26 -21.12 23.35 4.21
C ALA A 26 -20.59 23.26 2.75
N LEU A 27 -19.26 23.08 2.61
CA LEU A 27 -18.60 21.82 2.22
C LEU A 27 -17.14 22.12 1.79
N LEU A 28 -16.20 21.36 2.35
CA LEU A 28 -14.80 21.33 1.96
C LEU A 28 -14.69 20.75 0.54
N VAL A 29 -14.50 21.61 -0.44
CA VAL A 29 -14.17 21.27 -1.83
C VAL A 29 -12.79 21.87 -2.15
N GLY A 30 -11.88 21.00 -2.58
CA GLY A 30 -10.92 21.33 -3.62
C GLY A 30 -9.62 22.03 -3.21
N CYS A 31 -8.63 21.25 -2.80
CA CYS A 31 -7.23 21.50 -3.15
C CYS A 31 -6.78 20.42 -4.14
N SER A 32 -7.18 20.54 -5.40
CA SER A 32 -6.49 19.91 -6.52
C SER A 32 -6.30 20.96 -7.59
N SER A 33 -5.03 21.30 -7.84
CA SER A 33 -4.59 22.20 -8.92
C SER A 33 -5.13 21.72 -10.27
N GLY A 34 -5.59 22.67 -11.08
CA GLY A 34 -6.29 22.42 -12.32
C GLY A 34 -5.53 21.59 -13.35
N SER A 35 -6.29 20.81 -14.09
CA SER A 35 -6.06 20.55 -15.51
C SER A 35 -7.45 20.39 -16.12
N GLU A 36 -7.93 21.48 -16.71
CA GLU A 36 -8.97 21.43 -17.72
C GLU A 36 -8.34 20.79 -18.95
N ASP A 37 -8.72 19.55 -19.24
CA ASP A 37 -8.90 19.08 -20.60
C ASP A 37 -10.05 18.08 -20.57
N SER A 38 -11.21 18.55 -21.04
CA SER A 38 -12.28 17.66 -21.46
C SER A 38 -11.92 17.15 -22.85
N ASP A 39 -11.86 15.84 -23.05
CA ASP A 39 -12.37 15.20 -24.26
C ASP A 39 -12.25 13.66 -24.20
N GLY A 40 -13.36 12.98 -24.52
CA GLY A 40 -13.33 11.63 -25.09
C GLY A 40 -13.44 10.47 -24.12
N ALA A 41 -14.67 10.03 -23.84
CA ALA A 41 -14.92 8.62 -23.54
C ALA A 41 -14.49 7.76 -24.75
N THR A 42 -13.35 7.11 -24.63
CA THR A 42 -12.97 5.92 -25.41
C THR A 42 -12.24 5.02 -24.43
N SER A 43 -12.48 3.71 -24.54
CA SER A 43 -11.78 2.66 -23.79
C SER A 43 -10.26 2.82 -23.99
N GLY A 44 -9.65 3.66 -23.16
CA GLY A 44 -8.28 4.11 -23.26
C GLY A 44 -7.42 3.19 -22.42
N SER A 45 -6.40 2.61 -23.05
CA SER A 45 -5.45 1.77 -22.32
C SER A 45 -4.74 2.63 -21.25
N PRO A 46 -4.54 2.12 -20.02
CA PRO A 46 -4.05 2.91 -18.89
C PRO A 46 -2.69 3.55 -19.17
N SER A 47 -2.40 4.70 -18.54
CA SER A 47 -1.09 5.35 -18.69
C SER A 47 0.05 4.46 -18.18
N LEU A 48 1.30 4.71 -18.60
CA LEU A 48 2.46 3.95 -18.08
C LEU A 48 2.58 4.08 -16.56
N THR A 49 2.31 5.28 -16.02
CA THR A 49 2.30 5.57 -14.58
C THR A 49 1.19 4.78 -13.86
N GLU A 50 -0.02 4.71 -14.42
CA GLU A 50 -1.11 3.88 -13.87
C GLU A 50 -0.75 2.40 -13.88
N ARG A 51 -0.18 1.89 -14.97
CA ARG A 51 0.27 0.49 -15.05
C ARG A 51 1.35 0.19 -14.03
N ALA A 52 2.30 1.11 -13.83
CA ALA A 52 3.36 0.98 -12.84
C ALA A 52 2.81 0.98 -11.42
N ARG A 53 1.88 1.89 -11.10
CA ARG A 53 1.17 1.93 -9.80
C ARG A 53 0.38 0.64 -9.56
N ALA A 54 -0.39 0.17 -10.55
CA ALA A 54 -1.16 -1.06 -10.44
C ALA A 54 -0.27 -2.30 -10.27
N ARG A 55 0.91 -2.33 -10.91
CA ARG A 55 1.92 -3.37 -10.68
C ARG A 55 2.44 -3.32 -9.24
N ALA A 56 2.83 -2.13 -8.78
CA ALA A 56 3.34 -1.94 -7.42
C ALA A 56 2.32 -2.37 -6.35
N ALA A 57 1.03 -2.08 -6.55
CA ALA A 57 -0.05 -2.53 -5.68
C ALA A 57 -0.11 -4.07 -5.61
N ARG A 58 -0.19 -4.76 -6.76
CA ARG A 58 -0.23 -6.23 -6.81
C ARG A 58 1.00 -6.88 -6.19
N GLU A 59 2.18 -6.31 -6.40
CA GLU A 59 3.41 -6.81 -5.81
C GLU A 59 3.44 -6.61 -4.28
N SER A 60 2.88 -5.51 -3.77
CA SER A 60 2.71 -5.30 -2.33
C SER A 60 1.70 -6.28 -1.73
N GLU A 61 0.56 -6.50 -2.39
CA GLU A 61 -0.45 -7.48 -1.96
C GLU A 61 0.14 -8.90 -1.90
N GLY A 62 0.85 -9.32 -2.95
CA GLY A 62 1.55 -10.61 -2.95
C GLY A 62 2.66 -10.72 -1.91
N MET A 63 3.17 -9.61 -1.38
CA MET A 63 4.09 -9.62 -0.24
C MET A 63 3.34 -9.83 1.08
N VAL A 64 2.18 -9.17 1.26
CA VAL A 64 1.29 -9.39 2.43
C VAL A 64 0.84 -10.85 2.51
N GLU A 65 0.48 -11.47 1.39
CA GLU A 65 0.10 -12.88 1.34
C GLU A 65 1.23 -13.81 1.84
N ARG A 66 2.49 -13.49 1.55
CA ARG A 66 3.64 -14.27 2.06
C ARG A 66 3.82 -14.11 3.57
N TYR A 67 3.63 -12.90 4.08
CA TYR A 67 3.63 -12.66 5.52
C TYR A 67 2.50 -13.45 6.20
N ASP A 68 1.30 -13.47 5.62
CA ASP A 68 0.16 -14.22 6.14
C ASP A 68 0.40 -15.73 6.12
N ALA A 69 0.97 -16.25 5.02
CA ALA A 69 1.35 -17.65 4.92
C ALA A 69 2.41 -18.05 5.97
N LEU A 70 3.41 -17.19 6.20
CA LEU A 70 4.42 -17.42 7.25
C LEU A 70 3.78 -17.42 8.64
N LEU A 71 2.91 -16.47 8.95
CA LEU A 71 2.20 -16.40 10.23
C LEU A 71 1.26 -17.59 10.47
N ALA A 72 0.64 -18.11 9.40
CA ALA A 72 -0.18 -19.31 9.47
C ALA A 72 0.65 -20.57 9.75
N ALA A 73 1.84 -20.68 9.15
CA ALA A 73 2.75 -21.82 9.36
C ALA A 73 3.50 -21.74 10.70
N HIS A 74 3.88 -20.53 11.12
CA HIS A 74 4.73 -20.25 12.28
C HIS A 74 4.12 -19.20 13.22
N PRO A 75 3.03 -19.51 13.96
CA PRO A 75 2.36 -18.54 14.81
C PRO A 75 3.24 -17.93 15.91
N VAL A 76 4.29 -18.65 16.33
CA VAL A 76 5.26 -18.17 17.33
C VAL A 76 6.02 -16.92 16.87
N LEU A 77 6.17 -16.71 15.56
CA LEU A 77 6.84 -15.55 14.98
C LEU A 77 5.96 -14.28 14.96
N ALA A 78 4.70 -14.36 15.40
CA ALA A 78 3.75 -13.24 15.33
C ALA A 78 4.24 -11.97 16.02
N GLY A 79 4.97 -12.09 17.14
CA GLY A 79 5.53 -10.94 17.85
C GLY A 79 6.60 -10.19 17.05
N LEU A 80 7.39 -10.91 16.27
CA LEU A 80 8.47 -10.33 15.44
C LEU A 80 7.93 -9.81 14.10
N VAL A 81 7.09 -10.62 13.44
CA VAL A 81 6.69 -10.40 12.06
C VAL A 81 5.40 -9.57 11.94
N GLY A 82 4.54 -9.58 12.95
CA GLY A 82 3.25 -8.86 12.94
C GLY A 82 3.37 -7.36 12.62
N PRO A 83 4.28 -6.59 13.26
CA PRO A 83 4.49 -5.19 12.93
C PRO A 83 4.95 -4.96 11.48
N LEU A 84 5.81 -5.83 10.94
CA LEU A 84 6.31 -5.72 9.56
C LEU A 84 5.19 -6.01 8.55
N ARG A 85 4.34 -7.00 8.84
CA ARG A 85 3.14 -7.33 8.06
C ARG A 85 2.17 -6.15 8.02
N ALA A 86 1.99 -5.44 9.13
CA ALA A 86 1.13 -4.26 9.18
C ALA A 86 1.67 -3.10 8.32
N GLU A 87 2.98 -2.88 8.28
CA GLU A 87 3.60 -1.91 7.35
C GLU A 87 3.43 -2.35 5.89
N ALA A 88 3.61 -3.64 5.58
CA ALA A 88 3.41 -4.16 4.23
C ALA A 88 1.98 -3.93 3.70
N VAL A 89 0.97 -4.05 4.57
CA VAL A 89 -0.43 -3.70 4.24
C VAL A 89 -0.56 -2.21 3.93
N ARG A 90 -0.01 -1.32 4.78
CA ARG A 90 -0.02 0.13 4.51
C ARG A 90 0.67 0.48 3.19
N HIS A 91 1.75 -0.20 2.85
CA HIS A 91 2.41 -0.02 1.56
C HIS A 91 1.53 -0.46 0.38
N ALA A 92 0.76 -1.54 0.52
CA ALA A 92 -0.22 -1.95 -0.51
C ALA A 92 -1.30 -0.88 -0.69
N GLU A 93 -1.86 -0.39 0.42
CA GLU A 93 -2.87 0.67 0.44
C GLU A 93 -2.36 1.96 -0.20
N ALA A 94 -1.10 2.34 0.04
CA ALA A 94 -0.50 3.53 -0.55
C ALA A 94 -0.42 3.49 -2.10
N PHE A 95 -0.36 2.30 -2.70
CA PHE A 95 -0.44 2.14 -4.15
C PHE A 95 -1.87 2.01 -4.69
N GLY A 96 -2.88 1.97 -3.81
CA GLY A 96 -4.29 1.77 -4.16
C GLY A 96 -4.79 0.33 -3.97
N GLY A 97 -3.99 -0.54 -3.34
CA GLY A 97 -4.46 -1.86 -2.89
C GLY A 97 -5.58 -1.70 -1.87
N GLY A 98 -6.68 -2.43 -2.03
CA GLY A 98 -7.88 -2.29 -1.19
C GLY A 98 -9.01 -1.41 -1.75
N SER A 99 -8.74 -0.50 -2.71
CA SER A 99 -9.82 0.26 -3.38
C SER A 99 -10.59 -0.56 -4.43
N SER A 100 -10.03 -1.69 -4.88
CA SER A 100 -10.77 -2.63 -5.76
C SER A 100 -11.93 -3.36 -5.05
N GLY A 101 -12.03 -3.25 -3.72
CA GLY A 101 -13.15 -3.81 -2.93
C GLY A 101 -14.22 -2.81 -2.50
N THR A 102 -14.03 -1.50 -2.72
CA THR A 102 -14.96 -0.46 -2.24
C THR A 102 -15.53 0.43 -3.33
N ALA A 103 -15.05 0.31 -4.58
CA ALA A 103 -15.72 0.85 -5.76
C ALA A 103 -16.72 -0.17 -6.32
N GLY A 104 -17.87 -0.32 -5.66
CA GLY A 104 -18.89 -1.30 -6.07
C GLY A 104 -20.19 -1.29 -5.28
N THR A 105 -20.59 -0.17 -4.67
CA THR A 105 -22.02 0.01 -4.34
C THR A 105 -22.74 0.38 -5.62
N SER A 106 -23.22 -0.63 -6.33
CA SER A 106 -24.20 -0.50 -7.40
C SER A 106 -25.14 -1.70 -7.27
N GLY A 107 -26.20 -1.48 -6.47
CA GLY A 107 -27.53 -2.09 -6.53
C GLY A 107 -27.67 -3.63 -6.50
N PRO A 108 -28.53 -4.21 -5.64
CA PRO A 108 -28.98 -5.57 -5.85
C PRO A 108 -29.97 -5.57 -7.03
N SER A 109 -29.54 -5.97 -8.21
CA SER A 109 -30.46 -6.45 -9.25
C SER A 109 -30.40 -7.96 -9.26
N ALA A 110 -31.43 -8.55 -8.65
CA ALA A 110 -31.82 -9.92 -8.86
C ALA A 110 -32.08 -10.15 -10.35
N GLY A 111 -31.50 -11.20 -10.90
CA GLY A 111 -31.68 -11.62 -12.29
C GLY A 111 -31.19 -13.03 -12.47
N SER A 112 -32.02 -13.98 -12.04
CA SER A 112 -31.82 -15.41 -12.31
C SER A 112 -31.89 -15.68 -13.80
N SER A 113 -30.88 -16.36 -14.37
CA SER A 113 -31.07 -17.17 -15.57
C SER A 113 -30.04 -18.29 -15.61
N THR A 114 -30.56 -19.50 -15.45
CA THR A 114 -29.90 -20.77 -15.72
C THR A 114 -29.78 -20.97 -17.22
N THR A 115 -28.58 -21.24 -17.73
CA THR A 115 -28.42 -22.08 -18.92
C THR A 115 -27.14 -22.92 -18.81
N SER A 116 -27.34 -24.23 -18.91
CA SER A 116 -26.31 -25.26 -19.02
C SER A 116 -25.59 -25.17 -20.37
N GLY A 117 -24.26 -25.35 -20.37
CA GLY A 117 -23.46 -25.50 -21.57
C GLY A 117 -22.16 -26.26 -21.28
N ALA A 118 -22.00 -27.41 -21.95
CA ALA A 118 -21.05 -28.51 -21.76
C ALA A 118 -19.55 -28.16 -21.98
N PRO A 119 -18.59 -29.04 -21.61
CA PRO A 119 -17.18 -28.69 -21.48
C PRO A 119 -16.48 -28.70 -22.85
N ARG A 120 -15.43 -27.87 -22.98
CA ARG A 120 -14.47 -27.97 -24.08
C ARG A 120 -13.06 -28.05 -23.52
N ASP A 121 -12.45 -29.17 -23.85
CA ASP A 121 -11.06 -29.51 -23.64
C ASP A 121 -10.08 -28.50 -24.24
N GLY A 122 -8.95 -28.36 -23.55
CA GLY A 122 -7.66 -28.04 -24.18
C GLY A 122 -7.28 -26.56 -24.20
N LYS A 123 -6.43 -26.15 -23.25
CA LYS A 123 -4.98 -26.00 -23.49
C LYS A 123 -4.32 -25.44 -22.23
N ALA A 124 -3.69 -26.31 -21.44
CA ALA A 124 -2.82 -25.92 -20.35
C ALA A 124 -1.66 -25.06 -20.93
N SER A 125 -1.54 -23.84 -20.45
CA SER A 125 -0.38 -22.98 -20.65
C SER A 125 0.40 -22.92 -19.32
N PRO A 126 1.73 -23.01 -19.33
CA PRO A 126 2.49 -23.49 -18.18
C PRO A 126 2.84 -22.39 -17.18
N SER A 127 3.02 -22.84 -15.94
CA SER A 127 3.87 -22.23 -14.91
C SER A 127 3.28 -21.07 -14.09
N ALA A 128 2.22 -21.36 -13.34
CA ALA A 128 2.19 -20.84 -11.98
C ALA A 128 3.32 -21.58 -11.22
N SER A 129 4.38 -20.87 -10.83
CA SER A 129 5.34 -21.41 -9.86
C SER A 129 4.55 -22.00 -8.69
N PRO A 130 4.94 -23.17 -8.16
CA PRO A 130 4.33 -23.65 -6.94
C PRO A 130 4.43 -22.51 -5.93
N SER A 131 3.33 -22.19 -5.23
CA SER A 131 3.46 -21.48 -3.95
C SER A 131 4.45 -22.31 -3.16
N ALA A 132 5.71 -21.85 -3.11
CA ALA A 132 6.77 -22.56 -2.42
C ALA A 132 6.25 -22.74 -1.00
N ALA A 133 6.07 -23.99 -0.60
CA ALA A 133 5.57 -24.30 0.73
C ALA A 133 6.49 -23.59 1.73
N VAL A 134 5.90 -22.89 2.69
CA VAL A 134 6.69 -22.19 3.73
C VAL A 134 7.62 -23.22 4.37
N PRO A 135 8.93 -22.95 4.47
CA PRO A 135 9.86 -23.88 5.08
C PRO A 135 9.39 -24.31 6.47
N ALA A 136 9.60 -25.60 6.80
CA ALA A 136 9.19 -26.14 8.10
C ALA A 136 10.03 -25.58 9.26
N ASN A 137 11.22 -25.04 8.97
CA ASN A 137 12.07 -24.39 9.95
C ASN A 137 11.81 -22.87 9.94
N GLU A 138 11.55 -22.31 11.12
CA GLU A 138 11.32 -20.88 11.34
C GLU A 138 12.45 -20.00 10.79
N LYS A 139 13.70 -20.41 11.00
CA LYS A 139 14.90 -19.67 10.55
C LYS A 139 14.97 -19.60 9.03
N ASP A 140 14.70 -20.72 8.37
CA ASP A 140 14.70 -20.81 6.92
C ASP A 140 13.51 -20.03 6.33
N ALA A 141 12.35 -20.08 6.99
CA ALA A 141 11.18 -19.30 6.60
C ALA A 141 11.42 -17.78 6.71
N LEU A 142 12.09 -17.31 7.77
CA LEU A 142 12.49 -15.91 7.93
C LEU A 142 13.54 -15.51 6.90
N ALA A 143 14.52 -16.38 6.60
CA ALA A 143 15.54 -16.11 5.59
C ALA A 143 14.94 -15.99 4.17
N GLU A 144 14.01 -16.86 3.81
CA GLU A 144 13.29 -16.77 2.54
C GLU A 144 12.42 -15.52 2.45
N LEU A 145 11.71 -15.16 3.52
CA LEU A 145 10.93 -13.93 3.59
C LEU A 145 11.81 -12.68 3.48
N ALA A 146 12.98 -12.67 4.12
CA ALA A 146 13.96 -11.60 4.01
C ALA A 146 14.50 -11.46 2.57
N ALA A 147 14.78 -12.57 1.90
CA ALA A 147 15.20 -12.59 0.50
C ALA A 147 14.09 -12.06 -0.42
N ALA A 148 12.83 -12.42 -0.16
CA ALA A 148 11.67 -11.91 -0.88
C ALA A 148 11.51 -10.39 -0.75
N GLU A 149 11.60 -9.85 0.48
CA GLU A 149 11.58 -8.39 0.71
C GLU A 149 12.70 -7.69 -0.06
N ARG A 150 13.94 -8.17 0.06
CA ARG A 150 15.10 -7.58 -0.62
C ARG A 150 14.93 -7.58 -2.13
N ALA A 151 14.51 -8.71 -2.70
CA ALA A 151 14.28 -8.81 -4.14
C ALA A 151 13.17 -7.87 -4.63
N LEU A 152 12.12 -7.66 -3.83
CA LEU A 152 11.05 -6.72 -4.16
C LEU A 152 11.51 -5.26 -4.03
N ALA A 153 12.25 -4.93 -2.98
CA ALA A 153 12.88 -3.62 -2.81
C ALA A 153 13.80 -3.28 -4.00
N ASP A 154 14.63 -4.23 -4.44
CA ASP A 154 15.51 -4.05 -5.60
C ASP A 154 14.74 -3.84 -6.90
N ARG A 155 13.64 -4.57 -7.11
CA ARG A 155 12.78 -4.35 -8.29
C ARG A 155 12.14 -2.96 -8.27
N ARG A 156 11.65 -2.50 -7.12
CA ARG A 156 11.10 -1.13 -6.96
C ARG A 156 12.17 -0.06 -7.17
N ALA A 157 13.39 -0.30 -6.66
CA ALA A 157 14.53 0.58 -6.83
C ALA A 157 14.99 0.69 -8.30
N LYS A 158 14.75 -0.33 -9.12
CA LYS A 158 14.95 -0.25 -10.58
C LYS A 158 13.80 0.50 -11.26
N ALA A 159 12.55 0.17 -10.89
CA ALA A 159 11.35 0.74 -11.49
C ALA A 159 11.19 2.26 -11.27
N LEU A 160 11.79 2.82 -10.21
CA LEU A 160 11.76 4.27 -9.97
C LEU A 160 12.38 5.10 -11.12
N LEU A 161 13.27 4.50 -11.91
CA LEU A 161 13.92 5.17 -13.05
C LEU A 161 12.95 5.39 -14.23
N ASP A 162 11.85 4.64 -14.26
CA ASP A 162 10.91 4.61 -15.38
C ASP A 162 9.62 5.40 -15.09
N VAL A 163 9.48 5.96 -13.88
CA VAL A 163 8.28 6.69 -13.46
C VAL A 163 8.59 8.11 -12.97
N PRO A 164 7.73 9.10 -13.25
CA PRO A 164 7.99 10.47 -12.83
C PRO A 164 7.42 10.80 -11.43
N GLY A 165 7.94 11.89 -10.86
CA GLY A 165 7.27 12.69 -9.84
C GLY A 165 6.97 11.94 -8.54
N GLU A 166 5.73 12.04 -8.08
CA GLU A 166 5.29 11.51 -6.79
C GLU A 166 5.37 9.99 -6.72
N LEU A 167 5.05 9.27 -7.81
CA LEU A 167 5.11 7.80 -7.82
C LEU A 167 6.54 7.29 -7.62
N ALA A 168 7.54 7.96 -8.21
CA ALA A 168 8.95 7.63 -7.98
C ALA A 168 9.34 7.80 -6.51
N ARG A 169 8.90 8.89 -5.86
CA ARG A 169 9.16 9.16 -4.43
C ARG A 169 8.50 8.11 -3.54
N LEU A 170 7.26 7.72 -3.85
CA LEU A 170 6.56 6.66 -3.14
C LEU A 170 7.27 5.32 -3.29
N LEU A 171 7.63 4.92 -4.52
CA LEU A 171 8.40 3.68 -4.77
C LEU A 171 9.73 3.68 -4.02
N ALA A 172 10.46 4.80 -4.04
CA ALA A 172 11.74 4.91 -3.34
C ALA A 172 11.58 4.76 -1.81
N SER A 173 10.56 5.41 -1.22
CA SER A 173 10.25 5.28 0.20
C SER A 173 9.91 3.84 0.58
N VAL A 174 9.02 3.19 -0.18
CA VAL A 174 8.61 1.80 0.08
C VAL A 174 9.74 0.81 -0.18
N ALA A 175 10.60 1.06 -1.17
CA ALA A 175 11.80 0.24 -1.40
C ALA A 175 12.78 0.33 -0.22
N ALA A 176 13.01 1.53 0.32
CA ALA A 176 13.84 1.71 1.51
C ALA A 176 13.26 1.02 2.75
N ALA A 177 11.94 1.11 2.96
CA ALA A 177 11.26 0.39 4.03
C ALA A 177 11.37 -1.14 3.87
N GLY A 178 11.17 -1.67 2.66
CA GLY A 178 11.34 -3.10 2.36
C GLY A 178 12.78 -3.58 2.58
N ALA A 179 13.78 -2.76 2.27
CA ALA A 179 15.18 -3.07 2.58
C ALA A 179 15.43 -3.13 4.10
N ALA A 180 14.81 -2.23 4.88
CA ALA A 180 14.86 -2.28 6.34
C ALA A 180 14.14 -3.51 6.91
N HIS A 181 12.99 -3.90 6.36
CA HIS A 181 12.30 -5.14 6.73
C HIS A 181 13.19 -6.36 6.46
N ALA A 182 13.82 -6.44 5.28
CA ALA A 182 14.74 -7.52 4.95
C ALA A 182 15.89 -7.62 5.95
N TYR A 183 16.43 -6.48 6.42
CA TYR A 183 17.44 -6.46 7.47
C TYR A 183 16.89 -7.01 8.79
N LEU A 184 15.75 -6.51 9.28
CA LEU A 184 15.14 -6.97 10.54
C LEU A 184 14.79 -8.46 10.52
N LEU A 185 14.28 -8.98 9.40
CA LEU A 185 14.01 -10.41 9.23
C LEU A 185 15.30 -11.24 9.23
N THR A 186 16.38 -10.71 8.64
CA THR A 186 17.69 -11.37 8.67
C THR A 186 18.25 -11.42 10.09
N GLU A 187 18.10 -10.36 10.88
CA GLU A 187 18.50 -10.34 12.30
C GLU A 187 17.63 -11.28 13.15
N GLY A 188 16.32 -11.35 12.87
CA GLY A 188 15.40 -12.27 13.53
C GLY A 188 15.67 -13.75 13.24
N ALA A 189 16.35 -14.05 12.14
CA ALA A 189 16.74 -15.41 11.75
C ALA A 189 18.09 -15.85 12.37
N LYS A 190 18.84 -14.97 13.04
CA LYS A 190 20.14 -15.34 13.60
C LYS A 190 19.99 -16.16 14.87
#